data_AF-A0A603KZ34-F1
#
_entry.id   AF-A0A603KZ34-F1
#
_cell.length_a   1.000
_cell.length_b   1.000
_cell.length_c   1.000
_cell.angle_alpha   90.00
_cell.angle_beta   90.00
_cell.angle_gamma   90.00
#
_symmetry.space_group_name_H-M   'P 1'
#
loop_
_entity.id
_entity.type
_entity.pdbx_description
1 polymer ?
#
loop_
_entity_poly.entity_id
_entity_poly.type
_entity_poly.pdbx_seq_one_letter_code
_entity_poly.pdbx_strand_id
1 'polypeptide(L)'
;MKTISHPGKRINDLIESNYQLRRELVVTKKHLSSVQHRYDMALKELSINNYGISSIPPIPMTKQVLEWITEYSVPWETLYCPECREWFTELDSSFPYHMECCTCKCDEKENENENG
;
A
#
# COMPACT_ATOMS: atom_id res chain seq x y z
N MET A 1 3.60 1.99 48.24
CA MET A 1 5.08 2.00 48.32
C MET A 1 5.63 2.55 47.01
N LYS A 2 6.34 3.69 47.02
CA LYS A 2 7.00 4.23 45.81
C LYS A 2 8.31 3.49 45.62
N THR A 3 8.46 2.76 44.51
CA THR A 3 9.75 2.15 44.13
C THR A 3 10.74 3.28 43.85
N ILE A 4 11.68 3.50 44.78
CA ILE A 4 12.78 4.43 44.58
C ILE A 4 13.69 3.79 43.52
N SER A 5 13.48 4.13 42.25
CA SER A 5 14.38 3.74 41.17
C SER A 5 15.75 4.35 41.46
N HIS A 6 16.73 3.52 41.80
CA HIS A 6 18.07 3.96 42.12
C HIS A 6 18.66 4.69 40.89
N PRO A 7 19.18 5.92 41.01
CA PRO A 7 19.66 6.70 39.88
C PRO A 7 20.65 5.94 38.99
N GLY A 8 21.56 5.16 39.60
CA GLY A 8 22.50 4.29 38.87
C GLY A 8 21.83 3.19 38.04
N LYS A 9 20.73 2.59 38.53
CA LYS A 9 19.97 1.59 37.74
C LYS A 9 19.35 2.24 36.52
N ARG A 10 18.70 3.40 36.70
CA ARG A 10 18.12 4.17 35.59
C ARG A 10 19.17 4.59 34.56
N ILE A 11 20.37 4.98 35.01
CA ILE A 11 21.48 5.34 34.11
C ILE A 11 21.92 4.13 33.29
N ASN A 12 22.08 2.96 33.91
CA ASN A 12 22.45 1.73 33.21
C ASN A 12 21.37 1.32 32.20
N ASP A 13 20.10 1.34 32.60
CA ASP A 13 18.96 1.02 31.73
C ASP A 13 18.93 1.96 30.50
N LEU A 14 19.23 3.25 30.70
CA LEU A 14 19.31 4.24 29.61
C LEU A 14 20.51 4.01 28.69
N ILE A 15 21.67 3.62 29.23
CA ILE A 15 22.86 3.29 28.43
C ILE A 15 22.58 2.07 27.56
N GLU A 16 21.99 1.03 28.14
CA GLU A 16 21.63 -0.19 27.41
C GLU A 16 20.59 0.10 26.32
N SER A 17 19.55 0.86 26.64
CA SER A 17 18.54 1.30 25.66
C SER A 17 19.16 2.14 24.54
N ASN A 18 20.08 3.05 24.85
CA ASN A 18 20.77 3.87 23.84
C ASN A 18 21.62 2.99 22.91
N TYR A 19 22.29 1.98 23.47
CA TYR A 19 23.06 1.02 22.69
C TYR A 19 22.17 0.22 21.73
N GLN A 20 21.03 -0.28 22.21
CA GLN A 20 20.06 -1.01 21.39
C GLN A 20 19.52 -0.13 20.26
N LEU A 21 19.09 1.10 20.56
CA LEU A 21 18.59 2.06 19.56
C LEU A 21 19.64 2.39 18.48
N ARG A 22 20.92 2.55 18.85
CA ARG A 22 22.00 2.78 17.88
C ARG A 22 22.19 1.58 16.96
N ARG A 23 22.09 0.36 17.51
CA ARG A 23 22.19 -0.87 16.71
C ARG A 23 21.04 -0.97 15.71
N GLU A 24 19.82 -0.73 16.18
CA GLU A 24 18.63 -0.70 15.32
C GLU A 24 18.75 0.37 14.22
N LEU A 25 19.21 1.57 14.56
CA LEU A 25 19.44 2.64 13.59
C LEU A 25 20.38 2.20 12.46
N VAL A 26 21.47 1.51 12.79
CA VAL A 26 22.42 1.00 11.80
C VAL A 26 21.77 -0.04 10.89
N VAL A 27 20.99 -0.96 11.46
CA VAL A 27 20.27 -2.00 10.68
C VAL A 27 19.25 -1.34 9.76
N THR A 28 18.44 -0.42 10.28
CA THR A 28 17.42 0.29 9.50
C THR A 28 18.02 1.11 8.37
N LYS A 29 19.16 1.80 8.61
CA LYS A 29 19.88 2.53 7.55
C LYS A 29 20.37 1.60 6.43
N LYS A 30 20.90 0.43 6.78
CA LYS A 30 21.32 -0.57 5.78
C LYS A 30 20.12 -1.08 4.99
N HIS A 31 19.01 -1.37 5.66
CA HIS A 31 17.78 -1.80 5.00
C HIS A 31 17.25 -0.73 4.04
N LEU A 32 17.19 0.53 4.49
CA LEU A 32 16.77 1.66 3.67
C LEU A 32 17.64 1.80 2.41
N SER A 33 18.97 1.71 2.54
CA SER A 33 19.87 1.77 1.38
C SER A 33 19.62 0.62 0.40
N SER A 34 19.36 -0.59 0.89
CA SER A 34 19.05 -1.75 0.04
C SER A 34 17.70 -1.61 -0.66
N VAL A 35 16.67 -1.12 0.03
CA VAL A 35 15.34 -0.86 -0.56
C VAL A 35 15.44 0.24 -1.61
N GLN A 36 16.13 1.34 -1.31
CA GLN A 36 16.32 2.45 -2.25
C GLN A 36 16.99 1.96 -3.54
N HIS A 37 18.05 1.15 -3.43
CA HIS A 37 18.72 0.60 -4.60
C HIS A 37 17.77 -0.26 -5.46
N ARG A 38 16.94 -1.11 -4.83
CA ARG A 38 15.94 -1.92 -5.55
C ARG A 38 14.90 -1.05 -6.25
N TYR A 39 14.46 0.02 -5.60
CA TYR A 39 13.52 0.98 -6.17
C TYR A 39 14.11 1.69 -7.40
N ASP A 40 15.34 2.17 -7.31
CA ASP A 40 16.02 2.85 -8.43
C ASP A 40 16.21 1.91 -9.64
N MET A 41 16.50 0.62 -9.39
CA MET A 41 16.59 -0.40 -10.45
C MET A 41 15.24 -0.68 -11.10
N ALA A 42 14.17 -0.80 -10.32
CA ALA A 42 12.83 -0.98 -10.86
C ALA A 42 12.40 0.22 -11.71
N LEU A 43 12.65 1.45 -11.26
CA LEU A 43 12.38 2.66 -12.05
C LEU A 43 13.15 2.69 -13.36
N LYS A 44 14.42 2.28 -13.35
CA LYS A 44 15.25 2.19 -14.55
C LYS A 44 14.70 1.16 -15.53
N GLU A 45 14.25 0.00 -15.05
CA GLU A 45 13.66 -1.04 -15.89
C GLU A 45 12.38 -0.57 -16.58
N LEU A 46 11.50 0.11 -15.86
CA LEU A 46 10.30 0.73 -16.45
C LEU A 46 10.66 1.74 -17.54
N SER A 47 11.64 2.61 -17.27
CA SER A 47 12.12 3.61 -18.23
C SER A 47 12.69 2.95 -19.50
N ILE A 48 13.46 1.87 -19.38
CA ILE A 48 14.00 1.13 -20.54
C ILE A 48 12.87 0.57 -21.41
N ASN A 49 11.79 0.13 -20.78
CA ASN A 49 10.62 -0.42 -21.45
C ASN A 49 9.60 0.65 -21.88
N ASN A 50 9.91 1.94 -21.74
CA ASN A 50 9.03 3.09 -22.00
C ASN A 50 7.71 3.08 -21.22
N TYR A 51 7.66 2.41 -20.07
CA TYR A 51 6.52 2.47 -19.16
C TYR A 51 6.64 3.67 -18.21
N GLY A 52 5.54 4.38 -18.02
CA GLY A 52 5.42 5.40 -16.98
C GLY A 52 5.16 4.75 -15.62
N ILE A 53 5.41 5.48 -14.52
CA ILE A 53 5.01 5.03 -13.17
C ILE A 53 3.49 4.81 -13.10
N SER A 54 2.72 5.58 -13.88
CA SER A 54 1.27 5.40 -14.02
C SER A 54 0.87 4.04 -14.59
N SER A 55 1.77 3.31 -15.25
CA SER A 55 1.49 1.95 -15.73
C SER A 55 1.51 0.91 -14.60
N ILE A 56 1.91 1.29 -13.38
CA ILE A 56 1.89 0.41 -12.21
C ILE A 56 0.59 0.65 -11.44
N PRO A 57 -0.22 -0.40 -11.20
CA PRO A 57 -1.39 -0.25 -10.36
C PRO A 57 -1.01 0.12 -8.91
N PRO A 58 -1.78 0.98 -8.24
CA PRO A 58 -1.45 1.52 -6.91
C PRO A 58 -1.49 0.45 -5.79
N ILE A 59 -2.20 -0.65 -6.03
CA ILE A 59 -2.28 -1.82 -5.17
C ILE A 59 -2.09 -3.10 -6.01
N PRO A 60 -1.73 -4.24 -5.42
CA PRO A 60 -1.62 -5.50 -6.16
C PRO A 60 -2.95 -5.89 -6.81
N MET A 61 -2.94 -6.22 -8.10
CA MET A 61 -4.12 -6.72 -8.80
C MET A 61 -4.51 -8.11 -8.28
N THR A 62 -5.81 -8.33 -8.11
CA THR A 62 -6.35 -9.66 -7.79
C THR A 62 -6.42 -10.52 -9.06
N LYS A 63 -6.61 -11.83 -8.90
CA LYS A 63 -6.83 -12.75 -10.05
C LYS A 63 -8.04 -12.33 -10.89
N GLN A 64 -9.11 -11.90 -10.23
CA GLN A 64 -10.34 -11.42 -10.87
C GLN A 64 -10.08 -10.18 -11.73
N VAL A 65 -9.33 -9.19 -11.21
CA VAL A 65 -8.98 -7.98 -11.99
C VAL A 65 -8.14 -8.34 -13.22
N LEU A 66 -7.19 -9.27 -13.08
CA LEU A 66 -6.40 -9.76 -14.22
C LEU A 66 -7.25 -10.47 -15.28
N GLU A 67 -8.25 -11.24 -14.85
CA GLU A 67 -9.20 -11.90 -15.74
C GLU A 67 -10.02 -10.86 -16.51
N TRP A 68 -10.54 -9.82 -15.84
CA TRP A 68 -11.29 -8.74 -16.49
C TRP A 68 -10.45 -7.90 -17.45
N ILE A 69 -9.20 -7.57 -17.11
CA ILE A 69 -8.27 -6.88 -18.04
C ILE A 69 -8.13 -7.69 -19.34
N THR A 70 -8.03 -9.01 -19.22
CA THR A 70 -7.86 -9.91 -20.37
C THR A 70 -9.16 -10.03 -21.17
N GLU A 71 -10.29 -10.23 -20.48
CA GLU A 71 -11.60 -10.44 -21.10
C GLU A 71 -12.07 -9.19 -21.87
N TYR A 72 -11.95 -8.02 -21.25
CA TYR A 72 -12.47 -6.77 -21.81
C TYR A 72 -11.42 -5.93 -22.51
N SER A 73 -10.13 -6.32 -22.45
CA SER A 73 -9.01 -5.58 -23.06
C SER A 73 -8.94 -4.12 -22.60
N VAL A 74 -9.20 -3.88 -21.32
CA VAL A 74 -9.19 -2.55 -20.68
C VAL A 74 -7.94 -2.36 -19.81
N PRO A 75 -7.47 -1.12 -19.62
CA PRO A 75 -6.39 -0.83 -18.68
C PRO A 75 -6.88 -1.00 -17.23
N TRP A 76 -5.95 -1.21 -16.29
CA TRP A 76 -6.28 -1.44 -14.87
C TRP A 76 -7.02 -0.25 -14.26
N GLU A 77 -6.74 0.96 -14.75
CA GLU A 77 -7.33 2.23 -14.31
C GLU A 77 -8.86 2.20 -14.38
N THR A 78 -9.43 1.48 -15.36
CA THR A 78 -10.88 1.34 -15.52
C THR A 78 -11.50 0.46 -14.42
N LEU A 79 -10.72 -0.40 -13.79
CA LEU A 79 -11.18 -1.37 -12.78
C LEU A 79 -10.91 -0.91 -11.34
N TYR A 80 -10.38 0.30 -11.17
CA TYR A 80 -9.97 0.86 -9.89
C TYR A 80 -10.90 2.01 -9.47
N CYS A 81 -11.41 1.96 -8.25
CA CYS A 81 -12.18 3.05 -7.68
C CYS A 81 -11.22 4.08 -7.02
N PRO A 82 -11.14 5.33 -7.52
CA PRO A 82 -10.23 6.33 -6.97
C PRO A 82 -10.64 6.84 -5.59
N GLU A 83 -11.91 6.66 -5.20
CA GLU A 83 -12.47 7.17 -3.95
C GLU A 83 -12.13 6.26 -2.77
N CYS A 84 -12.52 4.97 -2.83
CA CYS A 84 -12.17 4.01 -1.80
C CYS A 84 -10.75 3.42 -1.97
N ARG A 85 -10.08 3.74 -3.09
CA ARG A 85 -8.72 3.29 -3.42
C ARG A 85 -8.56 1.78 -3.52
N GLU A 86 -9.61 1.11 -3.96
CA GLU A 86 -9.72 -0.35 -4.04
C GLU A 86 -10.18 -0.77 -5.45
N TRP A 87 -10.00 -2.05 -5.77
CA TRP A 87 -10.57 -2.65 -6.97
C TRP A 87 -12.09 -2.76 -6.87
N PHE A 88 -12.79 -2.66 -8.00
CA PHE A 88 -14.20 -3.07 -8.05
C PHE A 88 -14.33 -4.56 -7.70
N THR A 89 -15.38 -4.91 -6.95
CA THR A 89 -15.68 -6.29 -6.56
C THR A 89 -16.60 -6.96 -7.57
N GLU A 90 -17.47 -6.18 -8.21
CA GLU A 90 -18.39 -6.61 -9.26
C GLU A 90 -18.46 -5.53 -10.36
N LEU A 91 -18.60 -5.97 -11.61
CA LEU A 91 -18.75 -5.08 -12.75
C LEU A 91 -20.21 -4.97 -13.17
N ASP A 92 -20.58 -3.82 -13.72
CA ASP A 92 -21.89 -3.62 -14.34
C ASP A 92 -22.15 -4.69 -15.42
N SER A 93 -23.38 -5.19 -15.49
CA SER A 93 -23.81 -6.14 -16.52
C SER A 93 -23.56 -5.67 -17.97
N SER A 94 -23.46 -4.36 -18.16
CA SER A 94 -23.22 -3.70 -19.44
C SER A 94 -21.79 -3.18 -19.57
N PHE A 95 -20.88 -3.55 -18.67
CA PHE A 95 -19.44 -3.31 -18.82
C PHE A 95 -18.93 -3.91 -20.15
N PRO A 96 -18.06 -3.23 -20.91
CA PRO A 96 -17.34 -1.99 -20.60
C PRO A 96 -18.06 -0.70 -21.06
N TYR A 97 -19.33 -0.78 -21.49
CA TYR A 97 -20.07 0.38 -22.02
C TYR A 97 -20.64 1.27 -20.92
N HIS A 98 -20.96 0.69 -19.77
CA HIS A 98 -21.44 1.39 -18.57
C HIS A 98 -20.63 0.98 -17.34
N MET A 99 -20.49 1.92 -16.40
CA MET A 99 -19.69 1.78 -15.16
C MET A 99 -20.50 2.15 -13.90
N GLU A 100 -21.75 2.58 -14.07
CA GLU A 100 -22.55 3.21 -13.01
C GLU A 100 -22.95 2.22 -11.91
N CYS A 101 -23.05 0.93 -12.22
CA CYS A 101 -23.39 -0.11 -11.23
C CYS A 101 -22.18 -0.99 -10.83
N CYS A 102 -20.95 -0.58 -11.16
CA CYS A 102 -19.76 -1.29 -10.66
C CYS A 102 -19.66 -1.13 -9.15
N THR A 103 -19.53 -2.24 -8.42
CA THR A 103 -19.61 -2.25 -6.96
C THR A 103 -18.23 -2.14 -6.32
N CYS A 104 -18.10 -1.33 -5.28
CA CYS A 104 -16.88 -1.24 -4.47
C CYS A 104 -17.20 -0.91 -3.00
N LYS A 105 -16.17 -0.73 -2.17
CA LYS A 105 -16.35 -0.41 -0.74
C LYS A 105 -16.94 1.00 -0.48
N CYS A 106 -17.16 1.82 -1.50
CA CYS A 106 -17.91 3.07 -1.32
C CYS A 106 -19.37 2.79 -0.99
N ASP A 107 -19.96 1.77 -1.63
CA ASP A 107 -21.38 1.44 -1.51
C ASP A 107 -21.75 0.97 -0.10
N GLU A 108 -20.80 0.34 0.61
CA GLU A 108 -20.97 -0.07 2.01
C GLU A 108 -21.11 1.15 2.95
N LYS A 109 -20.44 2.26 2.64
CA LYS A 109 -20.43 3.47 3.48
C LYS A 109 -21.63 4.37 3.28
N GLU A 110 -22.26 4.34 2.10
CA GLU A 110 -23.50 5.08 1.84
C GLU A 110 -24.67 4.45 2.63
N ASN A 111 -24.74 3.12 2.66
CA ASN A 111 -25.77 2.37 3.38
C ASN A 111 -25.73 2.53 4.92
N GLU A 112 -24.57 2.86 5.50
CA GLU A 112 -24.44 3.16 6.94
C GLU A 112 -24.95 4.57 7.29
N ASN A 113 -24.88 5.53 6.36
CA ASN A 113 -25.28 6.92 6.59
C ASN A 113 -26.76 7.20 6.31
N GLU A 114 -27.45 6.36 5.53
CA GLU A 114 -28.89 6.48 5.29
C GLU A 114 -29.76 5.87 6.42
N ASN A 115 -29.15 5.11 7.33
CA ASN A 115 -29.83 4.45 8.45
C ASN A 115 -29.55 5.13 9.81
N GLY A 116 -29.02 6.36 9.81
CA GLY A 116 -28.68 7.15 11.00
C GLY A 116 -29.65 8.29 11.32
#